data_AF-A0A1S1FAL5-F1
#
_entry.id   AF-A0A1S1FAL5-F1
#
_cell.length_a   1.000
_cell.length_b   1.000
_cell.length_c   1.000
_cell.angle_alpha   90.00
_cell.angle_beta   90.00
_cell.angle_gamma   90.00
#
_symmetry.space_group_name_H-M   'P 1'
#
loop_
_entity.id
_entity.type
_entity.pdbx_description
1 polymer ?
#
loop_
_entity_poly.entity_id
_entity_poly.type
_entity_poly.pdbx_seq_one_letter_code
_entity_poly.pdbx_strand_id
1 'polypeptide(L)'
;MTDNNKVQYLALLRGVMPTGPNRIPKMSDLVQMLEQSGLDNVSSYIQSGNVICETSLPAEELAQHMHQVILESIGANLSIIVKEKSDLERAILGNPFSEELDSSRIHLVFTNNYISTEQLAELQVMNFMDEIFAVGTACLYMYLPRDAKKKKLNNNFLEKKLGIVATTRKLSVIKELSNRMVE
;
A
#
# COMPACT_ATOMS: atom_id res chain seq x y z
N MET A 1 16.51 19.06 -25.21
CA MET A 1 15.78 19.30 -23.95
C MET A 1 14.86 18.11 -23.79
N THR A 2 15.31 17.09 -23.06
CA THR A 2 14.49 15.90 -22.79
C THR A 2 13.45 16.30 -21.75
N ASP A 3 12.20 16.47 -22.19
CA ASP A 3 11.06 16.39 -21.30
C ASP A 3 11.09 14.99 -20.68
N ASN A 4 11.75 14.86 -19.53
CA ASN A 4 11.58 13.67 -18.69
C ASN A 4 10.15 13.74 -18.19
N ASN A 5 9.26 12.99 -18.84
CA ASN A 5 7.88 12.86 -18.41
C ASN A 5 7.88 12.11 -17.07
N LYS A 6 7.99 12.85 -15.97
CA LYS A 6 8.00 12.31 -14.61
C LYS A 6 6.56 11.95 -14.24
N VAL A 7 6.38 10.78 -13.65
CA VAL A 7 5.11 10.30 -13.13
C VAL A 7 5.13 10.41 -11.62
N GLN A 8 4.02 10.83 -11.04
CA GLN A 8 3.86 10.86 -9.59
C GLN A 8 3.31 9.53 -9.09
N TYR A 9 3.99 8.95 -8.10
CA TYR A 9 3.65 7.66 -7.51
C TYR A 9 3.45 7.76 -6.00
N LEU A 10 2.60 6.89 -5.48
CA LEU A 10 2.53 6.51 -4.08
C LEU A 10 3.30 5.20 -3.85
N ALA A 11 4.32 5.27 -3.01
CA ALA A 11 5.03 4.13 -2.46
C ALA A 11 4.52 3.79 -1.05
N LEU A 12 3.95 2.60 -0.90
CA LEU A 12 3.47 2.02 0.34
C LEU A 12 4.49 1.03 0.88
N LEU A 13 5.17 1.41 1.97
CA LEU A 13 6.19 0.57 2.60
C LEU A 13 5.49 -0.47 3.49
N ARG A 14 5.83 -1.75 3.30
CA ARG A 14 5.30 -2.87 4.08
C ARG A 14 6.19 -3.17 5.27
N GLY A 15 5.62 -3.13 6.48
CA GLY A 15 6.31 -3.56 7.71
C GLY A 15 7.18 -2.48 8.35
N VAL A 16 6.91 -1.20 8.07
CA VAL A 16 7.53 -0.08 8.79
C VAL A 16 7.20 -0.18 10.27
N MET A 17 8.23 -0.10 11.10
CA MET A 17 8.12 -0.06 12.56
C MET A 17 8.86 1.15 13.12
N PRO A 18 8.47 1.68 14.29
CA PRO A 18 9.27 2.72 14.95
C PRO A 18 10.58 2.16 15.55
N THR A 19 10.63 0.84 15.81
CA THR A 19 11.77 0.15 16.41
C THR A 19 12.03 -1.21 15.74
N GLY A 20 13.20 -1.82 15.98
CA GLY A 20 13.55 -3.13 15.45
C GLY A 20 14.34 -3.12 14.13
N PRO A 21 14.41 -4.26 13.41
CA PRO A 21 15.20 -4.39 12.19
C PRO A 21 14.65 -3.56 11.02
N ASN A 22 13.32 -3.46 10.91
CA ASN A 22 12.63 -2.67 9.88
C ASN A 22 12.25 -1.27 10.39
N ARG A 23 13.12 -0.66 11.19
CA ARG A 23 12.84 0.62 11.84
C ARG A 23 12.99 1.79 10.87
N ILE A 24 12.02 2.69 10.90
CA ILE A 24 12.13 4.03 10.34
C ILE A 24 11.76 5.00 11.48
N PRO A 25 12.74 5.51 12.25
CA PRO A 25 12.46 6.33 13.42
C PRO A 25 11.79 7.66 13.07
N LYS A 26 12.17 8.24 11.93
CA LYS A 26 11.63 9.51 11.43
C LYS A 26 11.39 9.41 9.93
N MET A 27 10.16 9.73 9.52
CA MET A 27 9.80 9.76 8.10
C MET A 27 10.49 10.91 7.35
N SER A 28 10.90 11.98 8.04
CA SER A 28 11.72 13.05 7.44
C SER A 28 13.05 12.54 6.89
N ASP A 29 13.69 11.62 7.62
CA ASP A 29 15.01 11.10 7.26
C ASP A 29 14.87 10.17 6.05
N LEU A 30 13.76 9.41 5.97
CA LEU A 30 13.39 8.65 4.78
C LEU A 30 13.17 9.57 3.56
N VAL A 31 12.43 10.67 3.74
CA VAL A 31 12.21 11.64 2.65
C VAL A 31 13.54 12.17 2.13
N GLN A 32 14.40 12.68 3.01
CA GLN A 32 15.70 13.24 2.63
C GLN A 32 16.58 12.24 1.89
N MET A 33 16.62 10.98 2.36
CA MET A 33 17.39 9.92 1.73
C MET A 33 16.88 9.61 0.31
N LEU A 34 15.56 9.57 0.14
CA LEU A 34 14.95 9.31 -1.16
C LEU A 34 15.17 10.48 -2.13
N GLU A 35 15.11 11.73 -1.67
CA GLU A 35 15.47 12.91 -2.46
C GLU A 35 16.94 12.86 -2.92
N GLN A 36 17.85 12.52 -2.00
CA GLN A 36 19.28 12.35 -2.31
C GLN A 36 19.55 11.21 -3.31
N SER A 37 18.65 10.24 -3.40
CA SER A 37 18.72 9.15 -4.38
C SER A 37 18.24 9.52 -5.79
N GLY A 38 17.82 10.78 -5.99
CA GLY A 38 17.38 11.30 -7.30
C GLY A 38 15.88 11.22 -7.56
N LEU A 39 15.07 10.98 -6.53
CA LEU A 39 13.62 11.13 -6.61
C LEU A 39 13.22 12.58 -6.37
N ASP A 40 12.20 13.05 -7.08
CA ASP A 40 11.71 14.42 -6.98
C ASP A 40 10.43 14.51 -6.14
N ASN A 41 10.14 15.72 -5.64
CA ASN A 41 8.88 16.05 -4.94
C ASN A 41 8.50 15.02 -3.86
N VAL A 42 9.50 14.54 -3.12
CA VAL A 42 9.30 13.47 -2.15
C VAL A 42 8.61 14.03 -0.91
N SER A 43 7.53 13.38 -0.50
CA SER A 43 6.83 13.69 0.75
C SER A 43 6.35 12.42 1.42
N SER A 44 6.09 12.50 2.73
CA SER A 44 5.53 11.37 3.48
C SER A 44 4.24 11.76 4.18
N TYR A 45 3.40 10.77 4.42
CA TYR A 45 2.17 10.94 5.19
C TYR A 45 2.12 9.91 6.31
N ILE A 46 2.04 10.39 7.56
CA ILE A 46 2.04 9.62 8.81
C ILE A 46 3.21 8.61 8.94
N GLN A 47 3.36 7.98 10.11
CA GLN A 47 4.46 7.04 10.37
C GLN A 47 4.20 5.61 9.86
N SER A 48 3.16 5.40 9.05
CA SER A 48 2.79 4.06 8.57
C SER A 48 3.45 3.69 7.23
N GLY A 49 4.49 4.42 6.79
CA GLY A 49 5.19 4.12 5.55
C GLY A 49 4.38 4.45 4.29
N ASN A 50 4.01 5.72 4.12
CA ASN A 50 3.41 6.23 2.88
C ASN A 50 4.31 7.34 2.36
N VAL A 51 4.81 7.19 1.13
CA VAL A 51 5.69 8.16 0.48
C VAL A 51 5.12 8.51 -0.89
N ILE A 52 4.99 9.79 -1.20
CA ILE A 52 4.67 10.29 -2.55
C ILE A 52 5.98 10.80 -3.14
N CYS A 53 6.24 10.51 -4.41
CA CYS A 53 7.42 11.02 -5.12
C CYS A 53 7.14 11.08 -6.63
N GLU A 54 7.99 11.81 -7.34
CA GLU A 54 8.00 11.89 -8.79
C GLU A 54 9.30 11.31 -9.35
N THR A 55 9.18 10.60 -10.47
CA THR A 55 10.33 10.00 -11.15
C THR A 55 9.99 9.66 -12.60
N SER A 56 11.01 9.54 -13.44
CA SER A 56 10.90 8.94 -14.76
C SER A 56 11.02 7.40 -14.74
N LEU A 57 11.32 6.80 -13.59
CA LEU A 57 11.38 5.35 -13.45
C LEU A 57 9.98 4.71 -13.58
N PRO A 58 9.85 3.57 -14.26
CA PRO A 58 8.66 2.72 -14.16
C PRO A 58 8.41 2.27 -12.71
N ALA A 59 7.15 1.97 -12.38
CA ALA A 59 6.74 1.59 -11.02
C ALA A 59 7.54 0.41 -10.42
N GLU A 60 7.88 -0.60 -11.23
CA GLU A 60 8.69 -1.75 -10.79
C GLU A 60 10.12 -1.35 -10.44
N GLU A 61 10.76 -0.54 -11.30
CA GLU A 61 12.11 -0.02 -11.06
C GLU A 61 12.15 0.92 -9.87
N LEU A 62 11.12 1.77 -9.69
CA LEU A 62 10.98 2.61 -8.52
C LEU A 62 10.90 1.78 -7.23
N ALA A 63 10.12 0.69 -7.22
CA ALA A 63 10.01 -0.18 -6.06
C ALA A 63 11.36 -0.80 -5.67
N GLN A 64 12.13 -1.26 -6.67
CA GLN A 64 13.46 -1.83 -6.48
C GLN A 64 14.48 -0.77 -6.01
N HIS A 65 14.46 0.41 -6.63
CA HIS A 65 15.31 1.55 -6.26
C HIS A 65 15.09 1.98 -4.82
N MET A 66 13.83 2.23 -4.42
CA MET A 66 13.51 2.61 -3.04
C MET A 66 13.89 1.53 -2.04
N HIS A 67 13.66 0.25 -2.37
CA HIS A 67 14.09 -0.86 -1.53
C HIS A 67 15.61 -0.82 -1.27
N GLN A 68 16.40 -0.71 -2.35
CA GLN A 68 17.85 -0.73 -2.26
C GLN A 68 18.39 0.46 -1.46
N VAL A 69 17.90 1.66 -1.75
CA VAL A 69 18.30 2.89 -1.04
C VAL A 69 18.04 2.77 0.47
N ILE A 70 16.85 2.28 0.85
CA ILE A 70 16.48 2.10 2.26
C ILE A 70 17.35 1.03 2.92
N LEU A 71 17.57 -0.10 2.23
CA LEU A 71 18.38 -1.20 2.75
C LEU A 71 19.83 -0.78 2.98
N GLU A 72 20.45 -0.10 2.03
CA GLU A 72 21.85 0.34 2.11
C GLU A 72 22.04 1.43 3.16
N SER A 73 21.10 2.36 3.26
CA SER A 73 21.26 3.52 4.13
C SER A 73 20.99 3.23 5.60
N ILE A 74 19.97 2.42 5.90
CA ILE A 74 19.53 2.17 7.29
C ILE A 74 19.33 0.70 7.64
N GLY A 75 19.58 -0.23 6.72
CA GLY A 75 19.48 -1.67 6.96
C GLY A 75 18.06 -2.23 7.05
N ALA A 76 17.03 -1.41 6.72
CA ALA A 76 15.65 -1.82 6.82
C ALA A 76 15.23 -2.60 5.55
N ASN A 77 14.90 -3.89 5.72
CA ASN A 77 14.48 -4.75 4.62
C ASN A 77 12.94 -4.66 4.44
N LEU A 78 12.51 -3.68 3.66
CA LEU A 78 11.11 -3.35 3.44
C LEU A 78 10.71 -3.62 1.99
N SER A 79 9.55 -4.24 1.81
CA SER A 79 8.92 -4.32 0.48
C SER A 79 8.19 -3.01 0.17
N ILE A 80 8.27 -2.57 -1.09
CA ILE A 80 7.69 -1.32 -1.58
C ILE A 80 6.58 -1.66 -2.57
N ILE A 81 5.35 -1.24 -2.27
CA ILE A 81 4.21 -1.36 -3.19
C ILE A 81 3.95 0.00 -3.83
N VAL A 82 3.95 0.07 -5.16
CA VAL A 82 3.87 1.32 -5.91
C VAL A 82 2.52 1.40 -6.61
N LYS A 83 1.86 2.57 -6.50
CA LYS A 83 0.56 2.86 -7.10
C LYS A 83 0.52 4.26 -7.70
N GLU A 84 -0.21 4.41 -8.78
CA GLU A 84 -0.54 5.71 -9.37
C GLU A 84 -1.81 6.27 -8.74
N LYS A 85 -2.03 7.59 -8.84
CA LYS A 85 -3.25 8.24 -8.35
C LYS A 85 -4.52 7.57 -8.89
N SER A 86 -4.51 7.20 -10.16
CA SER A 86 -5.63 6.51 -10.82
C SER A 86 -5.96 5.15 -10.17
N ASP A 87 -4.98 4.44 -9.59
CA ASP A 87 -5.22 3.21 -8.83
C ASP A 87 -5.98 3.49 -7.55
N LEU A 88 -5.63 4.58 -6.85
CA LEU A 88 -6.26 4.97 -5.59
C LEU A 88 -7.70 5.40 -5.84
N GLU A 89 -7.95 6.20 -6.87
CA GLU A 89 -9.29 6.66 -7.25
C GLU A 89 -10.18 5.48 -7.62
N ARG A 90 -9.70 4.56 -8.45
CA ARG A 90 -10.42 3.32 -8.78
C ARG A 90 -10.67 2.47 -7.53
N ALA A 91 -9.71 2.40 -6.61
CA ALA A 91 -9.86 1.64 -5.36
C ALA A 91 -10.88 2.29 -4.41
N ILE A 92 -10.97 3.63 -4.36
CA ILE A 92 -11.96 4.35 -3.55
C ILE A 92 -13.36 4.15 -4.14
N LEU A 93 -13.51 4.34 -5.45
CA LEU A 93 -14.80 4.19 -6.16
C LEU A 93 -15.28 2.73 -6.21
N GLY A 94 -14.35 1.78 -6.30
CA GLY A 94 -14.63 0.35 -6.37
C GLY A 94 -14.91 -0.33 -5.02
N ASN A 95 -15.02 0.42 -3.92
CA ASN A 95 -15.33 -0.14 -2.60
C ASN A 95 -16.70 -0.83 -2.61
N PRO A 96 -16.78 -2.16 -2.41
CA PRO A 96 -18.04 -2.89 -2.52
C PRO A 96 -18.89 -2.86 -1.23
N PHE A 97 -18.37 -2.27 -0.15
CA PHE A 97 -19.03 -2.26 1.15
C PHE A 97 -20.08 -1.15 1.25
N SER A 98 -21.25 -1.52 1.79
CA SER A 98 -22.37 -0.59 2.08
C SER A 98 -21.92 0.58 2.97
N GLU A 99 -22.54 1.74 2.77
CA GLU A 99 -22.36 2.92 3.63
C GLU A 99 -22.86 2.71 5.06
N GLU A 100 -23.67 1.68 5.30
CA GLU A 100 -24.13 1.28 6.65
C GLU A 100 -22.99 0.70 7.51
N LEU A 101 -21.90 0.22 6.90
CA LEU A 101 -20.75 -0.30 7.61
C LEU A 101 -19.85 0.84 8.14
N ASP A 102 -19.25 0.63 9.31
CA ASP A 102 -18.28 1.57 9.88
C ASP A 102 -17.06 1.71 8.95
N SER A 103 -17.01 2.79 8.17
CA SER A 103 -15.95 3.06 7.20
C SER A 103 -14.54 3.08 7.83
N SER A 104 -14.41 3.31 9.15
CA SER A 104 -13.12 3.26 9.85
C SER A 104 -12.54 1.84 9.97
N ARG A 105 -13.35 0.82 9.65
CA ARG A 105 -13.02 -0.60 9.62
C ARG A 105 -12.79 -1.14 8.21
N ILE A 106 -12.97 -0.30 7.18
CA ILE A 106 -12.69 -0.66 5.80
C ILE A 106 -11.19 -0.47 5.53
N HIS A 107 -10.57 -1.53 5.03
CA HIS A 107 -9.17 -1.59 4.70
C HIS A 107 -8.98 -2.03 3.26
N LEU A 108 -8.11 -1.34 2.54
CA LEU A 108 -7.73 -1.62 1.17
C LEU A 108 -6.37 -2.31 1.18
N VAL A 109 -6.24 -3.38 0.40
CA VAL A 109 -5.05 -4.22 0.32
C VAL A 109 -4.44 -4.09 -1.07
N PHE A 110 -3.23 -3.53 -1.13
CA PHE A 110 -2.48 -3.31 -2.36
C PHE A 110 -1.32 -4.28 -2.48
N THR A 111 -1.01 -4.67 -3.71
CA THR A 111 0.14 -5.49 -4.09
C THR A 111 0.69 -5.04 -5.44
N ASN A 112 1.98 -5.30 -5.70
CA ASN A 112 2.56 -5.21 -7.04
C ASN A 112 2.42 -6.53 -7.82
N ASN A 113 2.07 -7.63 -7.14
CA ASN A 113 1.98 -8.94 -7.75
C ASN A 113 0.66 -9.09 -8.51
N TYR A 114 0.71 -9.84 -9.60
CA TYR A 114 -0.50 -10.37 -10.22
C TYR A 114 -1.13 -11.42 -9.30
N ILE A 115 -2.47 -11.43 -9.21
CA ILE A 115 -3.25 -12.44 -8.48
C ILE A 115 -4.14 -13.13 -9.50
N SER A 116 -4.12 -14.47 -9.57
CA SER A 116 -4.95 -15.19 -10.52
C SER A 116 -6.43 -15.16 -10.11
N THR A 117 -7.32 -15.26 -11.10
CA THR A 117 -8.76 -15.36 -10.87
C THR A 117 -9.15 -16.59 -10.04
N GLU A 118 -8.42 -17.69 -10.18
CA GLU A 118 -8.61 -18.92 -9.41
C GLU A 118 -8.34 -18.70 -7.92
N GLN A 119 -7.20 -18.09 -7.58
CA GLN A 119 -6.85 -17.78 -6.19
C GLN A 119 -7.85 -16.81 -5.55
N LEU A 120 -8.35 -15.84 -6.32
CA LEU A 120 -9.39 -14.91 -5.85
C LEU A 120 -10.72 -15.62 -5.62
N ALA A 121 -11.13 -16.52 -6.50
CA ALA A 121 -12.37 -17.29 -6.36
C ALA A 121 -12.35 -18.15 -5.10
N GLU A 122 -11.23 -18.81 -4.80
CA GLU A 122 -11.06 -19.56 -3.55
C GLU A 122 -11.23 -18.68 -2.30
N LEU A 123 -10.67 -17.46 -2.32
CA LEU A 123 -10.80 -16.54 -1.19
C LEU A 123 -12.21 -15.99 -1.02
N GLN A 124 -12.92 -15.71 -2.10
CA GLN A 124 -14.28 -15.16 -2.05
C GLN A 124 -15.28 -16.11 -1.40
N VAL A 125 -15.11 -17.42 -1.57
CA VAL A 125 -16.02 -18.43 -0.97
C VAL A 125 -15.64 -18.84 0.45
N MET A 126 -14.50 -18.36 0.97
CA MET A 126 -14.10 -18.65 2.34
C MET A 126 -14.94 -17.88 3.35
N ASN A 127 -15.33 -18.57 4.43
CA ASN A 127 -16.02 -17.94 5.55
C ASN A 127 -15.01 -17.27 6.51
N PHE A 128 -15.20 -15.97 6.74
CA PHE A 128 -14.41 -15.13 7.63
C PHE A 128 -15.18 -14.69 8.89
N MET A 129 -16.31 -15.33 9.18
CA MET A 129 -17.17 -15.04 10.33
C MET A 129 -17.66 -13.60 10.30
N ASP A 130 -17.24 -12.78 11.26
CA ASP A 130 -17.65 -11.37 11.38
C ASP A 130 -16.87 -10.46 10.42
N GLU A 131 -15.71 -10.90 9.91
CA GLU A 131 -14.90 -10.15 8.95
C GLU A 131 -15.41 -10.41 7.52
N ILE A 132 -15.25 -9.43 6.62
CA ILE A 132 -15.69 -9.55 5.23
C ILE A 132 -14.50 -9.32 4.32
N PHE A 133 -14.29 -10.25 3.37
CA PHE A 133 -13.35 -10.10 2.29
C PHE A 133 -14.09 -9.81 0.99
N ALA A 134 -13.57 -8.89 0.18
CA ALA A 134 -14.08 -8.64 -1.15
C ALA A 134 -12.94 -8.35 -2.13
N VAL A 135 -13.21 -8.60 -3.41
CA VAL A 135 -12.26 -8.37 -4.51
C VAL A 135 -12.82 -7.24 -5.35
N GLY A 136 -12.00 -6.21 -5.62
CA GLY A 136 -12.30 -5.24 -6.66
C GLY A 136 -11.24 -5.22 -7.73
N THR A 137 -11.37 -4.26 -8.65
CA THR A 137 -10.54 -4.18 -9.86
C THR A 137 -9.18 -3.55 -9.62
N ALA A 138 -9.04 -2.69 -8.60
CA ALA A 138 -7.80 -1.98 -8.27
C ALA A 138 -7.09 -2.54 -7.03
N CYS A 139 -7.84 -3.14 -6.10
CA CYS A 139 -7.29 -3.71 -4.87
C CYS A 139 -8.24 -4.78 -4.27
N LEU A 140 -7.78 -5.45 -3.22
CA LEU A 140 -8.67 -6.26 -2.37
C LEU A 140 -9.19 -5.40 -1.21
N TYR A 141 -10.31 -5.82 -0.62
CA TYR A 141 -10.97 -5.11 0.47
C TYR A 141 -11.19 -6.03 1.66
N MET A 142 -11.00 -5.49 2.86
CA MET A 142 -11.33 -6.15 4.12
C MET A 142 -12.18 -5.22 4.98
N TYR A 143 -13.32 -5.71 5.47
CA TYR A 143 -14.03 -5.10 6.58
C TYR A 143 -13.66 -5.87 7.85
N LEU A 144 -13.07 -5.17 8.81
CA LEU A 144 -12.55 -5.75 10.06
C LEU A 144 -13.28 -5.15 11.27
N PRO A 145 -14.46 -5.67 11.65
CA PRO A 145 -15.22 -5.15 12.78
C PRO A 145 -14.43 -5.23 14.09
N ARG A 146 -14.69 -4.28 15.00
CA ARG A 146 -13.92 -4.16 16.24
C ARG A 146 -14.13 -5.35 17.17
N ASP A 147 -15.38 -5.78 17.23
CA ASP A 147 -15.98 -6.80 18.09
C ASP A 147 -15.96 -8.20 17.46
N ALA A 148 -15.32 -8.36 16.30
CA ALA A 148 -15.13 -9.66 15.66
C ALA A 148 -14.56 -10.68 16.66
N LYS A 149 -15.28 -11.78 16.87
CA LYS A 149 -14.94 -12.81 17.87
C LYS A 149 -13.66 -13.55 17.51
N LYS A 150 -13.40 -13.70 16.20
CA LYS A 150 -12.20 -14.31 15.65
C LYS A 150 -11.69 -13.44 14.51
N LYS A 151 -10.41 -13.08 14.56
CA LYS A 151 -9.73 -12.27 13.54
C LYS A 151 -8.81 -13.16 12.71
N LYS A 152 -9.09 -13.26 11.42
CA LYS A 152 -8.38 -14.15 10.49
C LYS A 152 -7.78 -13.36 9.32
N LEU A 153 -8.49 -12.36 8.83
CA LEU A 153 -8.06 -11.50 7.73
C LEU A 153 -6.96 -10.54 8.18
N ASN A 154 -5.79 -10.66 7.57
CA ASN A 154 -4.65 -9.77 7.71
C ASN A 154 -3.66 -10.02 6.57
N ASN A 155 -2.62 -9.17 6.45
CA ASN A 155 -1.59 -9.32 5.43
C ASN A 155 -0.98 -10.73 5.40
N ASN A 156 -0.51 -11.24 6.54
CA ASN A 156 0.17 -12.54 6.59
C ASN A 156 -0.74 -13.69 6.08
N PHE A 157 -2.03 -13.65 6.40
CA PHE A 157 -3.00 -14.61 5.89
C PHE A 157 -3.14 -14.51 4.36
N LEU A 158 -3.34 -13.29 3.83
CA LEU A 158 -3.50 -13.06 2.40
C LEU A 158 -2.23 -13.42 1.62
N GLU A 159 -1.07 -13.02 2.11
CA GLU A 159 0.22 -13.31 1.48
C GLU A 159 0.48 -14.81 1.41
N LYS A 160 0.22 -15.54 2.50
CA LYS A 160 0.36 -17.00 2.52
C LYS A 160 -0.63 -17.69 1.57
N LYS A 161 -1.85 -17.15 1.43
CA LYS A 161 -2.89 -17.74 0.58
C LYS A 161 -2.72 -17.43 -0.89
N LEU A 162 -2.25 -16.24 -1.22
CA LEU A 162 -2.14 -15.75 -2.59
C LEU A 162 -0.72 -15.85 -3.17
N GLY A 163 0.29 -16.09 -2.33
CA GLY A 163 1.69 -16.07 -2.77
C GLY A 163 2.15 -14.68 -3.20
N ILE A 164 1.64 -13.63 -2.55
CA ILE A 164 1.94 -12.22 -2.87
C ILE A 164 2.64 -11.52 -1.71
N VAL A 165 3.13 -10.31 -1.98
CA VAL A 165 3.48 -9.31 -0.97
C VAL A 165 2.41 -8.24 -0.95
N ALA A 166 1.82 -7.98 0.21
CA ALA A 166 0.69 -7.09 0.34
C ALA A 166 0.89 -6.04 1.44
N THR A 167 0.28 -4.88 1.25
CA THR A 167 0.19 -3.85 2.28
C THR A 167 -1.25 -3.37 2.43
N THR A 168 -1.66 -3.17 3.67
CA THR A 168 -3.02 -2.77 4.00
C THR A 168 -3.03 -1.34 4.51
N ARG A 169 -3.98 -0.54 4.04
CA ARG A 169 -4.24 0.83 4.52
C ARG A 169 -5.73 1.03 4.75
N LYS A 170 -6.09 1.89 5.70
CA LYS A 170 -7.49 2.27 5.91
C LYS A 170 -8.02 3.06 4.73
N LEU A 171 -9.31 2.94 4.43
CA LEU A 171 -9.97 3.74 3.39
C LEU A 171 -9.74 5.25 3.58
N SER A 172 -9.80 5.75 4.83
CA SER A 172 -9.56 7.17 5.12
C SER A 172 -8.13 7.61 4.78
N VAL A 173 -7.13 6.75 4.99
CA VAL A 173 -5.73 7.04 4.64
C VAL A 173 -5.56 7.08 3.12
N ILE A 174 -6.20 6.16 2.39
CA ILE A 174 -6.13 6.15 0.92
C ILE A 174 -6.83 7.38 0.31
N LYS A 175 -7.98 7.80 0.86
CA LYS A 175 -8.64 9.05 0.46
C LYS A 175 -7.73 10.26 0.66
N GLU A 176 -7.08 10.36 1.82
CA GLU A 176 -6.15 11.47 2.10
C GLU A 176 -4.92 11.44 1.18
N LEU A 177 -4.36 10.26 0.90
CA LEU A 177 -3.24 10.11 -0.02
C LEU A 177 -3.62 10.49 -1.46
N SER A 178 -4.81 10.07 -1.92
CA SER A 178 -5.33 10.44 -3.24
C SER A 178 -5.50 11.95 -3.39
N ASN A 179 -6.01 12.63 -2.36
CA ASN A 179 -6.13 14.09 -2.34
C ASN A 179 -4.79 14.84 -2.35
N ARG A 180 -3.72 14.21 -1.84
CA ARG A 180 -2.36 14.79 -1.80
C ARG A 180 -1.63 14.64 -3.13
N MET A 181 -2.07 13.71 -3.98
CA MET A 181 -1.49 13.50 -5.30
C MET A 181 -2.09 14.49 -6.30
N VAL A 182 -1.25 15.04 -7.17
CA VAL A 182 -1.64 15.97 -8.24
C VAL A 182 -2.20 15.16 -9.42
N GLU A 183 -3.10 15.76 -10.21
CA GLU A 183 -3.57 15.19 -11.49
C GLU A 183 -2.50 15.25 -12.58
#